data_AF-G5C2V5-F1
#
_entry.id   AF-G5C2V5-F1
#
_cell.length_a   1.000
_cell.length_b   1.000
_cell.length_c   1.000
_cell.angle_alpha   90.00
_cell.angle_beta   90.00
_cell.angle_gamma   90.00
#
_symmetry.space_group_name_H-M   'P 1'
#
loop_
_entity.id
_entity.type
_entity.pdbx_description
1 polymer ?
#
loop_
_entity_poly.entity_id
_entity_poly.type
_entity_poly.pdbx_seq_one_letter_code
_entity_poly.pdbx_strand_id
1 'polypeptide(L)'
;MGSKQTVFTHEQLEEYQDCTFFTRKEIMRLFYRYQDLAPQLVPLDYTSCPAVKVPYQLIGSMPELKDNPFRQRIAQVFSEDGDGHMTLDNFLDMFSVMSEMAPRDLKAYYAFKIYDFNNDDYICAWDLEQTVTRLTRGELSAEEVSLVCEKVLDEADGDHDGRLSLEDFQNMILRAPDFLSTFHIRI
;
A
#
# COMPACT_ATOMS: atom_id res chain seq x y z
N MET A 1 -7.02 -35.50 23.10
CA MET A 1 -5.82 -35.16 22.31
C MET A 1 -6.23 -34.08 21.33
N GLY A 2 -5.87 -32.83 21.59
CA GLY A 2 -6.24 -31.71 20.72
C GLY A 2 -5.33 -31.73 19.51
N SER A 3 -5.84 -32.21 18.37
CA SER A 3 -5.23 -31.95 17.07
C SER A 3 -5.07 -30.44 16.96
N LYS A 4 -3.82 -29.95 16.98
CA LYS A 4 -3.52 -28.57 16.59
C LYS A 4 -3.96 -28.46 15.13
N GLN A 5 -5.15 -27.94 14.88
CA GLN A 5 -5.53 -27.52 13.53
C GLN A 5 -4.52 -26.45 13.13
N THR A 6 -3.64 -26.82 12.21
CA THR A 6 -2.69 -25.91 11.61
C THR A 6 -3.45 -25.14 10.55
N VAL A 7 -3.52 -23.82 10.72
CA VAL A 7 -4.17 -22.91 9.75
C VAL A 7 -3.52 -23.02 8.36
N PHE A 8 -2.20 -23.19 8.34
CA PHE A 8 -1.38 -23.31 7.13
C PHE A 8 -0.53 -24.58 7.17
N THR A 9 -0.10 -25.05 6.01
CA THR A 9 0.96 -26.05 5.90
C THR A 9 2.32 -25.45 6.25
N HIS A 10 3.31 -26.30 6.54
CA HIS A 10 4.66 -25.82 6.83
C HIS A 10 5.29 -25.13 5.62
N GLU A 11 5.07 -25.68 4.42
CA GLU A 11 5.56 -25.14 3.14
C GLU A 11 4.94 -23.77 2.85
N GLN A 12 3.63 -23.58 3.04
CA GLN A 12 2.97 -22.27 2.89
C GLN A 12 3.56 -21.22 3.81
N LEU A 13 3.80 -21.57 5.07
CA LEU A 13 4.43 -20.64 6.02
C LEU A 13 5.85 -20.30 5.62
N GLU A 14 6.59 -21.21 5.01
CA GLU A 14 7.93 -20.93 4.48
C GLU A 14 7.87 -20.02 3.27
N GLU A 15 6.99 -20.28 2.31
CA GLU A 15 6.77 -19.40 1.16
C GLU A 15 6.40 -17.97 1.60
N TYR A 16 5.48 -17.83 2.56
CA TYR A 16 5.14 -16.51 3.10
C TYR A 16 6.29 -15.82 3.80
N GLN A 17 7.16 -16.55 4.47
CA GLN A 17 8.36 -15.99 5.09
C GLN A 17 9.43 -15.61 4.08
N ASP A 18 9.52 -16.32 2.95
CA ASP A 18 10.48 -16.03 1.90
C ASP A 18 10.04 -14.83 1.05
N CYS A 19 8.73 -14.66 0.87
CA CYS A 19 8.15 -13.56 0.09
C CYS A 19 7.90 -12.28 0.91
N THR A 20 7.87 -12.35 2.25
CA THR A 20 7.59 -11.19 3.11
C THR A 20 8.65 -10.98 4.18
N PHE A 21 8.74 -9.77 4.73
CA PHE A 21 9.68 -9.48 5.82
C PHE A 21 9.20 -9.95 7.21
N PHE A 22 8.25 -10.88 7.25
CA PHE A 22 7.57 -11.30 8.49
C PHE A 22 8.01 -12.66 9.01
N THR A 23 7.95 -12.80 10.33
CA THR A 23 8.09 -14.10 11.00
C THR A 23 6.80 -14.91 10.93
N ARG A 24 6.88 -16.24 11.10
CA ARG A 24 5.68 -17.12 11.19
C ARG A 24 4.63 -16.59 12.19
N LYS A 25 5.08 -15.98 13.29
CA LYS A 25 4.17 -15.42 14.30
C LYS A 25 3.42 -14.19 13.80
N GLU A 26 4.08 -13.33 13.02
CA GLU A 26 3.47 -12.14 12.43
C GLU A 26 2.53 -12.51 11.30
N ILE A 27 2.90 -13.45 10.42
CA ILE A 27 2.02 -13.99 9.38
C ILE A 27 0.74 -14.55 10.02
N MET A 28 0.85 -15.34 11.09
CA MET A 28 -0.33 -15.85 11.81
C MET A 28 -1.17 -14.73 12.42
N ARG A 29 -0.56 -13.67 12.97
CA ARG A 29 -1.31 -12.51 13.52
C ARG A 29 -2.06 -11.77 12.42
N LEU A 30 -1.42 -11.53 11.29
CA LEU A 30 -2.04 -10.88 10.13
C LEU A 30 -3.17 -11.74 9.55
N PHE A 31 -2.98 -13.06 9.46
CA PHE A 31 -4.05 -13.97 9.08
C PHE A 31 -5.25 -13.88 10.01
N TYR A 32 -5.06 -13.91 11.33
CA TYR A 32 -6.19 -13.79 12.26
C TYR A 32 -6.89 -12.43 12.14
N ARG A 33 -6.17 -11.34 11.86
CA ARG A 33 -6.80 -10.06 11.53
C ARG A 33 -7.59 -10.13 10.23
N TYR A 34 -7.03 -10.71 9.17
CA TYR A 34 -7.70 -10.91 7.88
C TYR A 34 -8.98 -11.76 8.01
N GLN A 35 -8.92 -12.81 8.83
CA GLN A 35 -10.05 -13.65 9.21
C GLN A 35 -11.11 -12.86 10.00
N ASP A 36 -10.71 -12.02 10.96
CA ASP A 36 -11.60 -11.22 11.80
C ASP A 36 -12.36 -10.16 10.98
N LEU A 37 -11.74 -9.64 9.91
CA LEU A 37 -12.39 -8.73 8.98
C LEU A 37 -13.55 -9.39 8.23
N ALA A 38 -13.40 -10.67 7.86
CA ALA A 38 -14.41 -11.39 7.07
C ALA A 38 -14.57 -12.85 7.52
N PRO A 39 -15.07 -13.11 8.73
CA PRO A 39 -15.12 -14.45 9.32
C PRO A 39 -16.06 -15.41 8.57
N GLN A 40 -16.98 -14.85 7.79
CA GLN A 40 -17.90 -15.60 6.93
C GLN A 40 -17.32 -15.96 5.55
N LEU A 41 -16.28 -15.26 5.10
CA LEU A 41 -15.67 -15.48 3.78
C LEU A 41 -14.37 -16.27 3.89
N VAL A 42 -13.55 -15.92 4.87
CA VAL A 42 -12.25 -16.53 5.08
C VAL A 42 -12.44 -17.72 6.03
N PRO A 43 -11.96 -18.92 5.69
CA PRO A 43 -12.01 -20.06 6.60
C PRO A 43 -10.80 -20.10 7.54
N LEU A 44 -10.99 -20.67 8.74
CA LEU A 44 -9.89 -20.90 9.70
C LEU A 44 -8.87 -21.95 9.22
N ASP A 45 -9.28 -22.81 8.28
CA ASP A 45 -8.39 -23.76 7.60
C ASP A 45 -8.04 -23.21 6.23
N TYR A 46 -6.80 -22.72 6.10
CA TYR A 46 -6.28 -22.13 4.87
C TYR A 46 -5.32 -23.08 4.14
N THR A 47 -5.19 -24.34 4.60
CA THR A 47 -4.29 -25.34 3.99
C THR A 47 -4.59 -25.61 2.52
N SER A 48 -5.83 -25.39 2.10
CA SER A 48 -6.31 -25.57 0.72
C SER A 48 -6.11 -24.35 -0.19
N CYS A 49 -5.49 -23.26 0.31
CA CYS A 49 -5.36 -21.96 -0.36
C CYS A 49 -6.65 -21.52 -1.08
N PRO A 50 -7.78 -21.37 -0.37
CA PRO A 50 -8.99 -20.91 -1.01
C PRO A 50 -8.78 -19.48 -1.51
N ALA A 51 -9.07 -19.20 -2.78
CA ALA A 51 -8.95 -17.89 -3.41
C ALA A 51 -10.01 -16.91 -2.90
N VAL A 52 -9.99 -16.64 -1.59
CA VAL A 52 -10.92 -15.74 -0.90
C VAL A 52 -10.38 -14.33 -0.98
N LYS A 53 -11.19 -13.44 -1.53
CA LYS A 53 -10.93 -12.01 -1.57
C LYS A 53 -11.79 -11.30 -0.54
N VAL A 54 -11.17 -10.55 0.37
CA VAL A 54 -11.88 -9.70 1.32
C VAL A 54 -12.25 -8.38 0.65
N PRO A 55 -13.54 -7.98 0.71
CA PRO A 55 -14.00 -6.72 0.16
C PRO A 55 -13.26 -5.48 0.70
N TYR A 56 -13.02 -4.50 -0.17
CA TYR A 56 -12.39 -3.23 0.17
C TYR A 56 -13.10 -2.53 1.34
N GLN A 57 -14.43 -2.65 1.43
CA GLN A 57 -15.21 -2.03 2.49
C GLN A 57 -14.76 -2.47 3.89
N LEU A 58 -14.32 -3.72 4.03
CA LEU A 58 -13.81 -4.28 5.28
C LEU A 58 -12.34 -3.87 5.47
N ILE A 59 -11.51 -4.00 4.43
CA ILE A 59 -10.11 -3.56 4.47
C ILE A 59 -9.99 -2.07 4.83
N GLY A 60 -10.75 -1.20 4.16
CA GLY A 60 -10.73 0.25 4.39
C GLY A 60 -11.41 0.68 5.70
N SER A 61 -12.10 -0.22 6.41
CA SER A 61 -12.65 0.04 7.74
C SER A 61 -11.63 -0.16 8.87
N MET A 62 -10.50 -0.80 8.55
CA MET A 62 -9.38 -0.98 9.49
C MET A 62 -8.90 0.37 10.02
N PRO A 63 -8.64 0.51 11.33
CA PRO A 63 -8.18 1.77 11.92
C PRO A 63 -6.90 2.30 11.26
N GLU A 64 -6.03 1.42 10.77
CA GLU A 64 -4.79 1.75 10.07
C GLU A 64 -5.01 2.48 8.74
N LEU A 65 -6.12 2.18 8.05
CA LEU A 65 -6.44 2.74 6.74
C LEU A 65 -7.58 3.76 6.78
N LYS A 66 -8.48 3.67 7.78
CA LYS A 66 -9.72 4.46 7.81
C LYS A 66 -9.47 5.96 7.77
N ASP A 67 -8.47 6.46 8.48
CA ASP A 67 -8.15 7.89 8.53
C ASP A 67 -7.21 8.34 7.41
N ASN A 68 -6.73 7.41 6.58
CA ASN A 68 -5.80 7.71 5.48
C ASN A 68 -6.56 8.18 4.23
N PRO A 69 -6.30 9.40 3.70
CA PRO A 69 -6.95 9.91 2.48
C PRO A 69 -6.64 9.09 1.22
N PHE A 70 -5.56 8.30 1.23
CA PHE A 70 -5.14 7.43 0.14
C PHE A 70 -5.59 5.97 0.32
N ARG A 71 -6.38 5.64 1.34
CA ARG A 71 -6.78 4.25 1.63
C ARG A 71 -7.37 3.49 0.44
N GLN A 72 -8.11 4.18 -0.42
CA GLN A 72 -8.67 3.58 -1.62
C GLN A 72 -7.57 3.27 -2.64
N ARG A 73 -6.63 4.19 -2.85
CA ARG A 73 -5.50 3.98 -3.77
C ARG A 73 -4.56 2.91 -3.27
N ILE A 74 -4.23 2.93 -1.97
CA ILE A 74 -3.50 1.84 -1.31
C ILE A 74 -4.19 0.52 -1.63
N ALA A 75 -5.49 0.42 -1.38
CA ALA A 75 -6.19 -0.83 -1.63
C ALA A 75 -6.16 -1.27 -3.10
N GLN A 76 -6.33 -0.32 -4.02
CA GLN A 76 -6.29 -0.57 -5.47
C GLN A 76 -4.91 -1.01 -5.96
N VAL A 77 -3.84 -0.40 -5.46
CA VAL A 77 -2.46 -0.73 -5.84
C VAL A 77 -2.07 -2.11 -5.36
N PHE A 78 -2.50 -2.48 -4.15
CA PHE A 78 -2.25 -3.82 -3.62
C PHE A 78 -3.21 -4.87 -4.16
N SER A 79 -4.38 -4.51 -4.71
CA SER A 79 -5.29 -5.49 -5.35
C SER A 79 -4.82 -5.85 -6.76
N GLU A 80 -4.82 -7.14 -7.10
CA GLU A 80 -4.48 -7.61 -8.46
C GLU A 80 -5.44 -7.07 -9.53
N ASP A 81 -6.72 -6.95 -9.21
CA ASP A 81 -7.77 -6.54 -10.15
C ASP A 81 -8.04 -5.02 -10.17
N GLY A 82 -7.37 -4.25 -9.29
CA GLY A 82 -7.61 -2.81 -9.14
C GLY A 82 -8.96 -2.43 -8.55
N ASP A 83 -9.75 -3.40 -8.05
CA ASP A 83 -11.05 -3.18 -7.41
C ASP A 83 -10.95 -2.92 -5.89
N GLY A 84 -9.74 -3.06 -5.33
CA GLY A 84 -9.45 -2.94 -3.90
C GLY A 84 -9.81 -4.17 -3.08
N HIS A 85 -10.27 -5.26 -3.71
CA HIS A 85 -10.45 -6.55 -3.05
C HIS A 85 -9.09 -7.24 -2.91
N MET A 86 -8.79 -7.72 -1.71
CA MET A 86 -7.48 -8.29 -1.39
C MET A 86 -7.61 -9.77 -1.05
N THR A 87 -6.71 -10.59 -1.59
CA THR A 87 -6.46 -11.93 -1.06
C THR A 87 -5.58 -11.83 0.21
N LEU A 88 -5.32 -12.98 0.86
CA LEU A 88 -4.38 -13.03 1.96
C LEU A 88 -2.97 -12.60 1.53
N ASP A 89 -2.53 -13.01 0.33
CA ASP A 89 -1.21 -12.68 -0.20
C ASP A 89 -1.06 -11.16 -0.36
N ASN A 90 -2.04 -10.51 -1.00
CA ASN A 90 -2.07 -9.06 -1.18
C ASN A 90 -2.11 -8.32 0.17
N PHE A 91 -2.81 -8.88 1.17
CA PHE A 91 -2.87 -8.33 2.51
C PHE A 91 -1.51 -8.41 3.21
N LEU A 92 -0.84 -9.57 3.13
CA LEU A 92 0.50 -9.76 3.68
C LEU A 92 1.51 -8.84 2.99
N ASP A 93 1.45 -8.70 1.66
CA ASP A 93 2.31 -7.80 0.89
C ASP A 93 2.11 -6.35 1.29
N MET A 94 0.86 -5.89 1.45
CA MET A 94 0.56 -4.55 1.91
C MET A 94 1.24 -4.24 3.25
N PHE A 95 1.08 -5.11 4.24
CA PHE A 95 1.72 -4.92 5.53
C PHE A 95 3.25 -5.09 5.44
N SER A 96 3.75 -5.96 4.57
CA SER A 96 5.17 -6.19 4.35
C SER A 96 5.85 -4.93 3.84
N VAL A 97 5.28 -4.28 2.82
CA VAL A 97 5.79 -3.02 2.25
C VAL A 97 5.70 -1.87 3.26
N MET A 98 4.63 -1.83 4.06
CA MET A 98 4.43 -0.78 5.06
C MET A 98 5.25 -0.98 6.34
N SER A 99 5.83 -2.17 6.54
CA SER A 99 6.70 -2.49 7.67
C SER A 99 7.96 -1.62 7.68
N GLU A 100 8.45 -1.26 8.87
CA GLU A 100 9.73 -0.55 9.02
C GLU A 100 10.90 -1.30 8.39
N MET A 101 10.82 -2.62 8.31
CA MET A 101 11.87 -3.49 7.75
C MET A 101 11.93 -3.49 6.22
N ALA A 102 10.90 -2.99 5.52
CA ALA A 102 10.90 -3.00 4.06
C ALA A 102 11.95 -2.02 3.47
N PRO A 103 12.65 -2.43 2.39
CA PRO A 103 13.60 -1.58 1.68
C PRO A 103 12.97 -0.26 1.24
N ARG A 104 13.77 0.80 1.26
CA ARG A 104 13.32 2.14 0.83
C ARG A 104 12.86 2.14 -0.63
N ASP A 105 13.57 1.42 -1.49
CA ASP A 105 13.26 1.36 -2.93
C ASP A 105 11.89 0.72 -3.18
N LEU A 106 11.56 -0.33 -2.41
CA LEU A 106 10.25 -0.98 -2.47
C LEU A 106 9.14 -0.02 -1.99
N LYS A 107 9.37 0.71 -0.89
CA LYS A 107 8.43 1.73 -0.40
C LYS A 107 8.23 2.86 -1.41
N ALA A 108 9.32 3.34 -2.01
CA ALA A 108 9.28 4.38 -3.02
C ALA A 108 8.48 3.92 -4.25
N TYR A 109 8.67 2.68 -4.70
CA TYR A 109 7.92 2.09 -5.80
C TYR A 109 6.41 2.01 -5.52
N TYR A 110 6.02 1.49 -4.35
CA TYR A 110 4.60 1.43 -4.00
C TYR A 110 3.99 2.80 -3.73
N ALA A 111 4.74 3.72 -3.13
CA ALA A 111 4.31 5.11 -3.00
C ALA A 111 4.06 5.71 -4.38
N PHE A 112 4.99 5.56 -5.32
CA PHE A 112 4.85 6.01 -6.70
C PHE A 112 3.56 5.49 -7.34
N LYS A 113 3.29 4.18 -7.26
CA LYS A 113 2.04 3.55 -7.73
C LYS A 113 0.77 4.13 -7.08
N ILE A 114 0.85 4.56 -5.82
CA ILE A 114 -0.28 5.15 -5.09
C ILE A 114 -0.55 6.59 -5.57
N TYR A 115 0.51 7.35 -5.86
CA TYR A 115 0.45 8.73 -6.34
C TYR A 115 0.10 8.85 -7.82
N ASP A 116 0.57 7.93 -8.66
CA ASP A 116 0.16 7.79 -10.06
C ASP A 116 -1.33 7.38 -10.10
N PHE A 117 -2.27 8.26 -10.47
CA PHE A 117 -3.70 7.96 -10.47
C PHE A 117 -4.19 7.36 -11.78
N ASN A 118 -3.56 7.71 -12.89
CA ASN A 118 -3.90 7.23 -14.23
C ASN A 118 -3.19 5.91 -14.61
N ASN A 119 -2.31 5.41 -13.74
CA ASN A 119 -1.51 4.20 -13.91
C ASN A 119 -0.70 4.21 -15.22
N ASP A 120 -0.17 5.38 -15.62
CA ASP A 120 0.66 5.49 -16.82
C ASP A 120 2.17 5.33 -16.53
N ASP A 121 2.51 4.97 -15.28
CA ASP A 121 3.86 4.89 -14.75
C ASP A 121 4.62 6.23 -14.78
N TYR A 122 3.89 7.36 -14.77
CA TYR A 122 4.39 8.72 -14.56
C TYR A 122 3.51 9.46 -13.56
N ILE A 123 4.10 10.36 -12.76
CA ILE A 123 3.32 11.29 -11.94
C ILE A 123 3.27 12.63 -12.68
N CYS A 124 2.09 12.96 -13.22
CA CYS A 124 1.88 14.22 -13.91
C CYS A 124 1.39 15.31 -12.94
N ALA A 125 1.33 16.56 -13.42
CA ALA A 125 0.72 17.66 -12.68
C ALA A 125 -0.71 17.32 -12.19
N TRP A 126 -1.50 16.61 -13.00
CA TRP A 126 -2.85 16.19 -12.64
C TRP A 126 -2.88 15.24 -11.42
N ASP A 127 -1.96 14.28 -11.35
CA ASP A 127 -1.83 13.34 -10.23
C ASP A 127 -1.41 14.06 -8.95
N LEU A 128 -0.50 15.03 -9.07
CA LEU A 128 -0.11 15.91 -7.97
C LEU A 128 -1.27 16.77 -7.50
N GLU A 129 -2.08 17.33 -8.40
CA GLU A 129 -3.26 18.11 -8.05
C GLU A 129 -4.26 17.27 -7.26
N GLN A 130 -4.54 16.03 -7.70
CA GLN A 130 -5.41 15.09 -6.97
C GLN A 130 -4.84 14.77 -5.58
N THR A 131 -3.52 14.57 -5.51
CA THR A 131 -2.80 14.29 -4.28
C THR A 131 -2.92 15.43 -3.27
N VAL A 132 -2.55 16.65 -3.69
CA VAL A 132 -2.57 17.84 -2.85
C VAL A 132 -4.00 18.17 -2.41
N THR A 133 -4.98 18.01 -3.30
CA THR A 133 -6.39 18.21 -2.98
C THR A 133 -6.86 17.23 -1.90
N ARG A 134 -6.46 15.95 -1.98
CA ARG A 134 -6.80 14.94 -0.96
C ARG A 134 -6.14 15.21 0.39
N LEU A 135 -4.88 15.67 0.38
CA LEU A 135 -4.14 16.00 1.60
C LEU A 135 -4.71 17.23 2.30
N THR A 136 -5.05 18.26 1.53
CA THR A 136 -5.60 19.53 2.05
C THR A 136 -7.11 19.48 2.25
N ARG A 137 -7.76 18.36 1.93
CA ARG A 137 -9.23 18.19 1.99
C ARG A 137 -9.98 19.27 1.19
N GLY A 138 -9.35 19.82 0.16
CA GLY A 138 -9.88 20.93 -0.65
C GLY A 138 -9.89 22.28 0.05
N GLU A 139 -9.06 22.50 1.08
CA GLU A 139 -8.92 23.80 1.75
C GLU A 139 -8.09 24.81 0.94
N LEU A 140 -7.26 24.35 0.01
CA LEU A 140 -6.48 25.20 -0.89
C LEU A 140 -7.27 25.59 -2.14
N SER A 141 -7.02 26.79 -2.63
CA SER A 141 -7.52 27.24 -3.94
C SER A 141 -6.81 26.52 -5.09
N ALA A 142 -7.47 26.44 -6.25
CA ALA A 142 -6.88 25.82 -7.43
C ALA A 142 -5.52 26.45 -7.82
N GLU A 143 -5.37 27.77 -7.64
CA GLU A 143 -4.12 28.49 -7.92
C GLU A 143 -2.99 28.07 -6.97
N GLU A 144 -3.28 27.89 -5.68
CA GLU A 144 -2.30 27.41 -4.69
C GLU A 144 -1.90 25.97 -4.96
N VAL A 145 -2.86 25.11 -5.33
CA VAL A 145 -2.59 23.72 -5.69
C VAL A 145 -1.70 23.65 -6.92
N SER A 146 -2.02 24.37 -7.99
CA SER A 146 -1.18 24.39 -9.20
C SER A 146 0.21 24.95 -8.93
N LEU A 147 0.36 25.98 -8.09
CA LEU A 147 1.67 26.51 -7.70
C LEU A 147 2.52 25.49 -6.94
N VAL A 148 1.90 24.69 -6.05
CA VAL A 148 2.60 23.62 -5.34
C VAL A 148 3.02 22.53 -6.33
N CYS A 149 2.14 22.12 -7.25
CA CYS A 149 2.44 21.12 -8.25
C CYS A 149 3.59 21.56 -9.17
N GLU A 150 3.57 22.80 -9.64
CA GLU A 150 4.64 23.38 -10.47
C GLU A 150 5.97 23.39 -9.74
N LYS A 151 6.00 23.78 -8.45
CA LYS A 151 7.23 23.75 -7.65
C LYS A 151 7.76 22.34 -7.40
N VAL A 152 6.87 21.38 -7.16
CA VAL A 152 7.26 19.98 -6.98
C VAL A 152 7.87 19.43 -8.27
N LEU A 153 7.25 19.71 -9.42
CA LEU A 153 7.81 19.32 -10.71
C LEU A 153 9.16 20.01 -10.95
N ASP A 154 9.26 21.33 -10.79
CA ASP A 154 10.53 22.07 -11.02
C ASP A 154 11.70 21.57 -10.14
N GLU A 155 11.41 21.04 -8.95
CA GLU A 155 12.43 20.48 -8.05
C GLU A 155 12.73 19.00 -8.27
N ALA A 156 11.73 18.20 -8.64
CA ALA A 156 11.84 16.74 -8.74
C ALA A 156 12.07 16.24 -10.17
N ASP A 157 11.56 16.94 -11.18
CA ASP A 157 11.67 16.62 -12.61
C ASP A 157 13.10 16.94 -13.09
N GLY A 158 13.95 15.90 -13.15
CA GLY A 158 15.36 16.04 -13.49
C GLY A 158 15.63 16.20 -14.97
N ASP A 159 14.73 15.71 -15.83
CA ASP A 159 14.87 15.75 -17.29
C ASP A 159 13.96 16.80 -17.96
N HIS A 160 13.13 17.48 -17.17
CA HIS A 160 12.22 18.57 -17.55
C HIS A 160 11.19 18.14 -18.61
N ASP A 161 10.70 16.90 -18.52
CA ASP A 161 9.68 16.37 -19.43
C ASP A 161 8.24 16.74 -19.00
N GLY A 162 8.10 17.39 -17.83
CA GLY A 162 6.83 17.84 -17.24
C GLY A 162 6.10 16.74 -16.46
N ARG A 163 6.76 15.61 -16.18
CA ARG A 163 6.25 14.45 -15.44
C ARG A 163 7.36 13.94 -14.53
N LEU A 164 7.01 13.09 -13.57
CA LEU A 164 8.01 12.41 -12.74
C LEU A 164 8.01 10.94 -13.09
N SER A 165 9.16 10.45 -13.54
CA SER A 165 9.40 9.02 -13.65
C SER A 165 9.63 8.40 -12.28
N LEU A 166 9.65 7.06 -12.20
CA LEU A 166 10.02 6.35 -10.98
C LEU A 166 11.43 6.76 -10.49
N GLU A 167 12.36 7.01 -11.40
CA GLU A 167 13.74 7.41 -11.06
C GLU A 167 13.76 8.81 -10.44
N ASP A 168 13.00 9.76 -10.99
CA ASP A 168 12.86 11.12 -10.44
C ASP A 168 12.23 11.07 -9.05
N PHE A 169 11.18 10.27 -8.88
CA PHE A 169 10.51 10.10 -7.61
C PHE A 169 11.42 9.47 -6.54
N GLN A 170 12.22 8.46 -6.91
CA GLN A 170 13.22 7.89 -6.01
C GLN A 170 14.29 8.92 -5.62
N ASN A 171 14.79 9.70 -6.59
CA ASN A 171 15.74 10.77 -6.33
C ASN A 171 15.16 11.86 -5.42
N MET A 172 13.90 12.24 -5.61
CA MET A 172 13.18 13.19 -4.76
C MET A 172 13.07 12.66 -3.33
N ILE A 173 12.66 11.40 -3.15
CA ILE A 173 12.56 10.76 -1.83
C ILE A 173 13.91 10.71 -1.11
N LEU A 174 15.01 10.45 -1.83
CA LEU A 174 16.35 10.45 -1.24
C LEU A 174 16.76 11.84 -0.73
N ARG A 175 16.29 12.90 -1.39
CA ARG A 175 16.53 14.30 -0.99
C ARG A 175 15.60 14.75 0.16
N ALA A 176 14.42 14.15 0.28
CA ALA A 176 13.41 14.46 1.29
C ALA A 176 13.14 13.26 2.23
N PRO A 177 14.06 12.95 3.18
CA PRO A 177 13.90 11.80 4.09
C PRO A 177 12.64 11.87 4.97
N ASP A 178 12.12 13.08 5.22
CA ASP A 178 10.89 13.30 5.98
C ASP A 178 9.66 12.73 5.27
N PHE A 179 9.68 12.60 3.94
CA PHE A 179 8.58 12.02 3.16
C PHE A 179 8.38 10.54 3.45
N LEU A 180 9.46 9.77 3.65
CA LEU A 180 9.34 8.36 4.01
C LEU A 180 8.88 8.17 5.46
N SER A 181 9.20 9.13 6.34
CA SER A 181 8.83 9.06 7.76
C SER A 181 7.31 9.08 8.00
N THR A 182 6.55 9.66 7.06
CA THR A 182 5.08 9.70 7.09
C THR A 182 4.44 8.49 6.40
N PHE A 183 5.21 7.69 5.66
CA PHE A 183 4.73 6.51 4.93
C PHE A 183 4.92 5.20 5.72
N HIS A 184 4.49 5.19 6.99
CA HIS A 184 4.55 4.01 7.86
C HIS A 184 3.22 3.75 8.55
N ILE A 185 2.77 2.49 8.51
CA ILE A 185 1.66 2.02 9.34
C ILE A 185 2.28 1.25 10.50
N ARG A 186 2.06 1.71 11.73
CA ARG A 186 2.43 0.96 12.93
C ARG A 186 1.38 -0.12 13.18
N ILE A 187 1.79 -1.38 13.07
CA ILE A 187 0.96 -2.58 13.33
C ILE A 187 0.87 -2.88 14.83
#